data_AF-A0A3D2TL13-F1
#
_entry.id   AF-A0A3D2TL13-F1
#
_cell.length_a   1.000
_cell.length_b   1.000
_cell.length_c   1.000
_cell.angle_alpha   90.00
_cell.angle_beta   90.00
_cell.angle_gamma   90.00
#
_symmetry.space_group_name_H-M   'P 1'
#
loop_
_entity.id
_entity.type
_entity.pdbx_description
1 polymer ?
#
loop_
_entity_poly.entity_id
_entity_poly.type
_entity_poly.pdbx_seq_one_letter_code
_entity_poly.pdbx_strand_id
1 'polypeptide(L)'
;MAENKTVINSTQGSTGSPQVLDLWPGTAPGSEGIQIEEERERREQGEYFDIWIKQVSKPTLAVYLPPEKRRSGTGVVICPGGGYGGLSLHKEGHALAQWFVEQGVVAGGVKY
;
A
#
# COMPACT_ATOMS: atom_id res chain seq x y z
N MET A 1 8.86 28.81 -0.99
CA MET A 1 8.89 27.65 -1.91
C MET A 1 9.99 26.74 -1.43
N ALA A 2 9.66 25.71 -0.65
CA ALA A 2 10.65 24.78 -0.08
C ALA A 2 10.38 23.40 -0.68
N GLU A 3 11.38 22.86 -1.39
CA GLU A 3 11.38 21.48 -1.89
C GLU A 3 11.49 20.51 -0.70
N ASN A 4 10.38 19.84 -0.36
CA ASN A 4 10.44 18.65 0.50
C ASN A 4 10.84 17.45 -0.36
N LYS A 5 12.15 17.29 -0.59
CA LYS A 5 12.70 16.01 -1.05
C LYS A 5 12.69 15.04 0.12
N THR A 6 11.65 14.22 0.21
CA THR A 6 11.69 13.00 1.03
C THR A 6 12.79 12.11 0.45
N VAL A 7 13.96 12.14 1.07
CA VAL A 7 15.03 11.18 0.82
C VAL A 7 14.56 9.85 1.37
N ILE A 8 14.19 8.92 0.47
CA ILE A 8 14.03 7.51 0.81
C ILE A 8 15.40 6.97 1.20
N ASN A 9 15.75 7.07 2.48
CA ASN A 9 16.90 6.37 3.05
C ASN A 9 16.72 4.88 2.77
N SER A 10 17.70 4.28 2.10
CA SER A 10 17.76 2.86 1.80
C SER A 10 18.03 2.06 3.08
N THR A 11 17.07 2.02 3.99
CA THR A 11 17.05 1.04 5.08
C THR A 11 16.61 -0.28 4.48
N GLN A 12 17.42 -1.31 4.66
CA GLN A 12 17.23 -2.66 4.13
C GLN A 12 15.78 -3.12 4.35
N GLY A 13 15.01 -3.26 3.25
CA GLY A 13 13.70 -3.90 3.29
C GLY A 13 13.91 -5.37 3.61
N SER A 14 13.49 -5.80 4.80
CA SER A 14 13.41 -7.22 5.12
C SER A 14 12.36 -7.86 4.22
N THR A 15 12.70 -9.02 3.65
CA THR A 15 11.71 -9.92 3.05
C THR A 15 10.68 -10.28 4.13
N GLY A 16 9.49 -9.71 4.04
CA GLY A 16 8.35 -10.09 4.88
C GLY A 16 7.33 -8.97 5.11
N SER A 17 7.79 -7.74 5.40
CA SER A 17 6.90 -6.64 5.79
C SER A 17 7.13 -5.41 4.91
N PRO A 18 6.05 -4.78 4.39
CA PRO A 18 6.20 -3.59 3.56
C PRO A 18 6.69 -2.39 4.38
N GLN A 19 7.44 -1.51 3.73
CA GLN A 19 7.65 -0.15 4.23
C GLN A 19 6.39 0.66 3.94
N VAL A 20 5.71 1.14 4.97
CA VAL A 20 4.48 1.93 4.81
C VAL A 20 4.84 3.40 4.90
N LEU A 21 4.49 4.14 3.85
CA LEU A 21 4.72 5.58 3.73
C LEU A 21 3.37 6.29 3.69
N ASP A 22 3.24 7.40 4.40
CA ASP A 22 2.12 8.31 4.18
C ASP A 22 2.23 8.90 2.77
N LEU A 23 1.13 8.92 2.03
CA LEU A 23 1.13 9.51 0.68
C LEU A 23 1.25 11.04 0.73
N TRP A 24 0.82 11.64 1.84
CA TRP A 24 0.90 13.07 2.09
C TRP A 24 1.62 13.34 3.41
N PRO A 25 2.46 14.38 3.50
CA PRO A 25 3.19 14.72 4.73
C PRO A 25 2.28 15.30 5.84
N GLY A 26 1.00 15.52 5.56
CA GLY A 26 0.02 16.07 6.47
C GLY A 26 -1.38 15.58 6.09
N THR A 27 -2.40 16.41 6.28
CA THR A 27 -3.76 16.08 5.85
C THR A 27 -3.79 15.84 4.34
N ALA A 28 -4.38 14.71 3.93
CA ALA A 28 -4.57 14.42 2.51
C ALA A 28 -5.55 15.42 1.89
N PRO A 29 -5.29 15.93 0.67
CA PRO A 29 -6.20 16.81 -0.04
C PRO A 29 -7.61 16.20 -0.14
N GLY A 30 -8.63 17.00 0.16
CA GLY A 30 -10.02 16.54 0.19
C GLY A 30 -10.44 15.87 1.50
N SER A 31 -9.52 15.71 2.46
CA SER A 31 -9.79 15.20 3.81
C SER A 31 -9.76 16.29 4.89
N GLU A 32 -9.69 17.56 4.50
CA GLU A 32 -9.66 18.68 5.44
C GLU A 32 -10.92 18.72 6.30
N GLY A 33 -10.73 18.69 7.63
CA GLY A 33 -11.83 18.71 8.59
C GLY A 33 -12.66 17.43 8.66
N ILE A 34 -12.33 16.39 7.88
CA ILE A 34 -13.00 15.10 7.95
C ILE A 34 -12.50 14.34 9.19
N GLN A 35 -13.43 14.00 10.08
CA GLN A 35 -13.17 13.13 11.23
C GLN A 35 -13.91 11.81 11.04
N ILE A 36 -13.30 10.93 10.24
CA ILE A 36 -13.75 9.55 10.05
C ILE A 36 -12.68 8.60 10.55
N GLU A 37 -13.14 7.57 11.25
CA GLU A 37 -12.31 6.44 11.64
C GLU A 37 -12.27 5.43 10.49
N GLU A 38 -11.07 4.91 10.22
CA GLU A 38 -10.88 3.86 9.22
C GLU A 38 -11.56 2.58 9.69
N GLU A 39 -12.41 2.02 8.85
CA GLU A 39 -13.06 0.74 9.12
C GLU A 39 -12.28 -0.38 8.45
N ARG A 40 -12.00 -1.45 9.20
CA ARG A 40 -11.37 -2.67 8.69
C ARG A 40 -12.24 -3.87 9.00
N GLU A 41 -12.59 -4.60 7.96
CA GLU A 41 -13.40 -5.80 8.04
C GLU A 41 -12.63 -6.96 7.41
N ARG A 42 -12.51 -8.07 8.13
CA ARG A 42 -12.02 -9.32 7.56
C ARG A 42 -13.22 -10.05 6.94
N ARG A 43 -13.15 -10.27 5.62
CA ARG A 43 -14.17 -11.01 4.87
C ARG A 43 -13.64 -12.38 4.51
N GLU A 44 -14.41 -13.42 4.79
CA GLU A 44 -14.01 -14.80 4.53
C GLU A 44 -15.04 -15.50 3.65
N GLN A 45 -14.57 -16.33 2.72
CA GLN A 45 -15.38 -17.16 1.86
C GLN A 45 -14.67 -18.49 1.62
N GLY A 46 -15.00 -19.48 2.46
CA GLY A 46 -14.28 -20.75 2.51
C GLY A 46 -12.82 -20.54 2.92
N GLU A 47 -11.89 -21.09 2.14
CA GLU A 47 -10.43 -20.95 2.37
C GLU A 47 -9.88 -19.56 1.99
N TYR A 48 -10.68 -18.72 1.31
CA TYR A 48 -10.26 -17.40 0.89
C TYR A 48 -10.64 -16.36 1.93
N PHE A 49 -9.76 -15.41 2.18
CA PHE A 49 -10.08 -14.22 2.95
C PHE A 49 -9.57 -12.95 2.25
N ASP A 50 -10.18 -11.84 2.62
CA ASP A 50 -9.75 -10.51 2.25
C ASP A 50 -9.84 -9.55 3.44
N ILE A 51 -9.10 -8.44 3.35
CA ILE A 51 -9.20 -7.33 4.29
C ILE A 51 -9.86 -6.17 3.55
N TRP A 52 -11.13 -5.95 3.86
CA TRP A 52 -11.91 -4.86 3.31
C TRP A 52 -11.74 -3.59 4.15
N ILE A 53 -11.25 -2.52 3.53
CA ILE A 53 -11.08 -1.23 4.20
C ILE A 53 -12.07 -0.20 3.67
N LYS A 54 -12.62 0.63 4.56
CA LYS A 54 -13.44 1.79 4.20
C LYS A 54 -13.00 3.01 5.02
N GLN A 55 -13.50 4.19 4.65
CA GLN A 55 -13.32 5.42 5.41
C GLN A 55 -11.85 5.81 5.64
N VAL A 56 -11.03 5.67 4.60
CA VAL A 56 -9.62 6.04 4.68
C VAL A 56 -9.49 7.56 4.61
N SER A 57 -9.06 8.17 5.72
CA SER A 57 -8.72 9.60 5.80
C SER A 57 -7.21 9.86 5.75
N LYS A 58 -6.41 8.80 5.93
CA LYS A 58 -4.94 8.82 5.89
C LYS A 58 -4.43 7.79 4.90
N PRO A 59 -4.30 8.17 3.62
CA PRO A 59 -3.85 7.26 2.58
C PRO A 59 -2.37 6.92 2.73
N THR A 60 -2.00 5.68 2.38
CA THR A 60 -0.62 5.19 2.52
C THR A 60 -0.18 4.38 1.30
N LEU A 61 1.12 4.37 1.04
CA LEU A 61 1.78 3.48 0.08
C LEU A 61 2.59 2.41 0.84
N ALA A 62 2.19 1.15 0.71
CA ALA A 62 2.93 0.01 1.23
C ALA A 62 3.91 -0.51 0.17
N VAL A 63 5.21 -0.27 0.35
CA VAL A 63 6.28 -0.64 -0.58
C VAL A 63 6.89 -1.98 -0.18
N TYR A 64 6.87 -2.93 -1.12
CA TYR A 64 7.47 -4.25 -1.00
C TYR A 64 8.69 -4.33 -1.92
N LEU A 65 9.83 -4.72 -1.33
CA LEU A 65 11.09 -4.79 -2.04
C LEU A 65 11.49 -6.25 -2.29
N PRO A 66 11.88 -6.62 -3.52
CA PRO A 66 12.60 -7.86 -3.76
C PRO A 66 13.94 -7.87 -3.03
N PRO A 67 14.47 -9.07 -2.75
CA PRO A 67 15.88 -9.21 -2.37
C PRO A 67 16.74 -8.47 -3.37
N GLU A 68 17.74 -7.73 -2.88
CA GLU A 68 18.56 -6.82 -3.70
C GLU A 68 19.15 -7.51 -4.94
N LYS A 69 19.60 -8.75 -4.79
CA LYS A 69 20.17 -9.59 -5.87
C LYS A 69 19.18 -9.95 -6.98
N ARG A 70 17.88 -9.83 -6.75
CA ARG A 70 16.81 -10.17 -7.70
C ARG A 70 16.06 -8.94 -8.21
N ARG A 71 16.45 -7.73 -7.83
CA ARG A 71 15.76 -6.51 -8.29
C ARG A 71 16.00 -6.33 -9.79
N SER A 72 14.91 -6.33 -10.54
CA SER A 72 14.91 -6.13 -12.00
C SER A 72 15.10 -4.67 -12.42
N GLY A 73 14.97 -3.72 -11.47
CA GLY A 73 14.93 -2.29 -11.76
C GLY A 73 13.53 -1.77 -12.12
N THR A 74 12.53 -2.65 -12.22
CA THR A 74 11.14 -2.30 -12.50
C THR A 74 10.34 -2.07 -11.22
N GLY A 75 9.42 -1.10 -11.25
CA GLY A 75 8.47 -0.84 -10.18
C GLY A 75 7.03 -0.78 -10.69
N VAL A 76 6.08 -1.22 -9.87
CA VAL A 76 4.63 -1.14 -10.13
C VAL A 76 3.90 -0.52 -8.96
N VAL A 77 2.84 0.24 -9.25
CA VAL A 77 1.89 0.75 -8.27
C VAL A 77 0.57 -0.01 -8.45
N ILE A 78 0.09 -0.58 -7.35
CA ILE A 78 -1.12 -1.39 -7.28
C ILE A 78 -2.18 -0.55 -6.59
N CYS A 79 -3.30 -0.35 -7.28
CA CYS A 79 -4.49 0.31 -6.75
C CYS A 79 -5.56 -0.77 -6.53
N PRO A 80 -5.74 -1.27 -5.28
CA PRO A 80 -6.77 -2.25 -4.97
C PRO A 80 -8.14 -1.75 -5.38
N GLY A 81 -8.96 -2.62 -5.94
CA GLY A 81 -10.33 -2.30 -6.34
C GLY A 81 -11.31 -2.29 -5.18
N GLY A 82 -12.60 -2.22 -5.53
CA GLY A 82 -13.72 -2.10 -4.57
C GLY A 82 -14.72 -0.99 -4.91
N GLY A 83 -14.59 -0.38 -6.09
CA GLY A 83 -15.60 0.51 -6.67
C GLY A 83 -15.86 1.78 -5.86
N TYR A 84 -14.86 2.26 -5.11
CA TYR A 84 -14.96 3.40 -4.18
C TYR A 84 -15.91 3.19 -2.99
N GLY A 85 -16.54 2.02 -2.85
CA GLY A 85 -17.28 1.62 -1.65
C GLY A 85 -16.39 1.00 -0.56
N GLY A 86 -15.13 0.74 -0.90
CA GLY A 86 -14.07 0.22 -0.03
C GLY A 86 -12.91 -0.33 -0.86
N LEU A 87 -11.98 -1.00 -0.19
CA LEU A 87 -10.75 -1.53 -0.77
C LEU A 87 -10.55 -3.01 -0.47
N SER A 88 -10.30 -3.81 -1.49
CA SER A 88 -9.87 -5.21 -1.38
C SER A 88 -8.36 -5.31 -1.09
N LEU A 89 -7.95 -4.95 0.12
CA LEU A 89 -6.54 -4.68 0.42
C LEU A 89 -5.65 -5.93 0.43
N HIS A 90 -6.16 -7.08 0.87
CA HIS A 90 -5.34 -8.28 0.96
C HIS A 90 -5.22 -8.97 -0.39
N LYS A 91 -6.36 -9.31 -1.01
CA LYS A 91 -6.42 -10.07 -2.26
C LYS A 91 -5.83 -9.30 -3.43
N GLU A 92 -6.27 -8.07 -3.65
CA GLU A 92 -5.85 -7.27 -4.80
C GLU A 92 -4.62 -6.39 -4.50
N GLY A 93 -4.33 -6.14 -3.22
CA GLY A 93 -3.14 -5.41 -2.79
C GLY A 93 -1.99 -6.33 -2.39
N HIS A 94 -2.00 -6.82 -1.15
CA HIS A 94 -0.83 -7.46 -0.52
C HIS A 94 -0.39 -8.74 -1.23
N ALA A 95 -1.33 -9.64 -1.54
CA ALA A 95 -1.02 -10.89 -2.23
C ALA A 95 -0.44 -10.65 -3.62
N LEU A 96 -1.02 -9.70 -4.37
CA LEU A 96 -0.53 -9.32 -5.70
C LEU A 96 0.86 -8.66 -5.63
N ALA A 97 1.11 -7.80 -4.63
CA ALA A 97 2.41 -7.18 -4.41
C ALA A 97 3.50 -8.23 -4.12
N GLN A 98 3.19 -9.25 -3.32
CA GLN A 98 4.11 -10.36 -3.05
C GLN A 98 4.44 -11.13 -4.32
N TRP A 99 3.45 -11.40 -5.17
CA TRP A 99 3.70 -12.06 -6.45
C TRP A 99 4.68 -11.26 -7.34
N PHE A 100 4.53 -9.93 -7.45
CA PHE A 100 5.48 -9.09 -8.19
C PHE A 100 6.89 -9.12 -7.58
N VAL A 101 6.98 -9.10 -6.25
CA VAL A 101 8.25 -9.21 -5.52
C VAL A 101 8.97 -10.53 -5.82
N GLU A 102 8.23 -11.63 -5.95
CA GLU A 102 8.79 -12.93 -6.37
C GLU A 102 9.37 -12.87 -7.79
N GLN A 103 8.79 -12.06 -8.67
CA GLN A 103 9.31 -11.80 -10.03
C GLN A 103 10.46 -10.78 -10.05
N GLY A 104 10.93 -10.30 -8.90
CA GLY A 104 12.01 -9.31 -8.82
C GLY A 104 11.57 -7.87 -9.09
N VAL A 105 10.27 -7.59 -9.08
CA VAL A 105 9.69 -6.26 -9.31
C VAL A 105 9.36 -5.59 -7.97
N VAL A 106 9.70 -4.30 -7.83
CA VAL A 106 9.26 -3.50 -6.67
C VAL A 106 7.77 -3.25 -6.78
N ALA A 107 7.00 -3.53 -5.73
CA ALA A 107 5.55 -3.34 -5.73
C ALA A 107 5.14 -2.34 -4.65
N GLY A 108 4.31 -1.36 -5.00
CA GLY A 108 3.73 -0.40 -4.07
C GLY A 108 2.21 -0.52 -4.04
N GLY A 109 1.62 -0.99 -2.94
CA GLY A 109 0.18 -1.07 -2.75
C GLY A 109 -0.39 0.20 -2.14
N VAL A 110 -1.35 0.85 -2.80
CA VAL A 110 -1.99 2.07 -2.32
C VAL A 110 -3.21 1.74 -1.46
N LYS A 111 -3.34 2.39 -0.31
CA LYS A 111 -4.57 2.46 0.49
C LYS A 111 -5.08 3.90 0.44
N TYR A 112 -6.33 4.10 0.02
CA TYR A 112 -6.93 5.40 -0.29
C TYR A 112 -8.42 5.49 0.10
#